data_AF-A0A135RRA6-F1
#
_entry.id   AF-A0A135RRA6-F1
#
_cell.length_a   1.000
_cell.length_b   1.000
_cell.length_c   1.000
_cell.angle_alpha   90.00
_cell.angle_beta   90.00
_cell.angle_gamma   90.00
#
_symmetry.space_group_name_H-M   'P 1'
#
loop_
_entity.id
_entity.type
_entity.pdbx_description
1 polymer ?
#
loop_
_entity_poly.entity_id
_entity_poly.type
_entity_poly.pdbx_seq_one_letter_code
_entity_poly.pdbx_strand_id
1 'polypeptide(L)'
;MAASRKRSRPEAAPADTCCKTPLASISFNDRPTHPTKIISLPKNEDEVETLLEKTSALADVVSHNRSLAVHTAFAATPNPKRDPIAIAKKEADVRELEMYGRFEDIDYQLPPTMRLDVLKDVKPLDRENRKTAERYEDMASCVDEVFGTRGATKENVAWIVENMKVALPLVKFYLRIKRARRNLSGGQESLSSNELAEYQTVRKIRSVLGVRMQKFRMEKASERRLRGYDVVLLRRQNEMAAILKGQRDGGGRGDGSSDDGGEARAKRQRF
;
A
#
# COMPACT_ATOMS: atom_id res chain seq x y z
N MET A 1 -57.82 -33.01 -46.81
CA MET A 1 -56.90 -31.86 -46.72
C MET A 1 -56.59 -31.59 -45.26
N ALA A 2 -55.37 -31.89 -44.80
CA ALA A 2 -54.87 -31.52 -43.48
C ALA A 2 -53.34 -31.39 -43.58
N ALA A 3 -52.83 -30.15 -43.60
CA ALA A 3 -51.41 -29.86 -43.74
C ALA A 3 -50.75 -29.76 -42.37
N SER A 4 -49.80 -30.67 -42.12
CA SER A 4 -48.96 -30.73 -40.93
C SER A 4 -47.85 -29.66 -40.99
N ARG A 5 -47.92 -28.65 -40.11
CA ARG A 5 -46.89 -27.59 -40.01
C ARG A 5 -45.80 -27.99 -39.02
N LYS A 6 -44.61 -28.30 -39.54
CA LYS A 6 -43.36 -28.48 -38.77
C LYS A 6 -42.95 -27.15 -38.13
N ARG A 7 -42.75 -27.13 -36.80
CA ARG A 7 -42.12 -26.03 -36.05
C ARG A 7 -40.62 -26.01 -36.32
N SER A 8 -40.12 -24.93 -36.91
CA SER A 8 -38.71 -24.56 -36.92
C SER A 8 -38.35 -23.86 -35.60
N ARG A 9 -37.23 -24.30 -35.03
CA ARG A 9 -36.62 -23.87 -33.77
C ARG A 9 -35.81 -22.59 -34.03
N PRO A 10 -35.96 -21.50 -33.27
CA PRO A 10 -35.10 -20.34 -33.43
C PRO A 10 -33.72 -20.62 -32.82
N GLU A 11 -32.73 -20.31 -33.64
CA GLU A 11 -31.29 -20.35 -33.46
C GLU A 11 -30.87 -19.40 -32.33
N ALA A 12 -30.05 -19.90 -31.41
CA ALA A 12 -29.57 -19.15 -30.26
C ALA A 12 -28.59 -18.05 -30.70
N ALA A 13 -28.94 -16.81 -30.40
CA ALA A 13 -28.06 -15.67 -30.57
C ALA A 13 -26.77 -15.85 -29.73
N PRO A 14 -25.61 -15.40 -30.24
CA PRO A 14 -24.36 -15.49 -29.51
C PRO A 14 -24.42 -14.60 -28.27
N ALA A 15 -24.02 -15.18 -27.14
CA ALA A 15 -23.90 -14.49 -25.88
C ALA A 15 -22.99 -13.28 -26.03
N ASP A 16 -23.57 -12.09 -25.79
CA ASP A 16 -22.85 -10.86 -25.52
C ASP A 16 -21.74 -11.16 -24.53
N THR A 17 -20.51 -11.10 -25.03
CA THR A 17 -19.29 -11.17 -24.25
C THR A 17 -19.20 -9.84 -23.51
N CYS A 18 -20.02 -9.71 -22.47
CA CYS A 18 -20.08 -8.56 -21.58
C CYS A 18 -18.66 -8.35 -21.03
N CYS A 19 -18.08 -7.23 -21.45
CA CYS A 19 -16.71 -6.85 -21.25
C CYS A 19 -16.32 -7.06 -19.78
N LYS A 20 -15.51 -8.10 -19.51
CA LYS A 20 -14.65 -8.12 -18.34
C LYS A 20 -13.67 -6.97 -18.52
N THR A 21 -14.10 -5.78 -18.11
CA THR A 21 -13.24 -4.60 -18.07
C THR A 21 -12.11 -5.00 -17.13
N PRO A 22 -10.86 -5.10 -17.61
CA PRO A 22 -9.75 -5.36 -16.71
C PRO A 22 -9.83 -4.30 -15.61
N LEU A 23 -9.69 -4.72 -14.35
CA LEU A 23 -9.62 -3.83 -13.20
C LEU A 23 -8.57 -2.77 -13.53
N ALA A 24 -9.04 -1.57 -13.92
CA ALA A 24 -8.16 -0.52 -14.38
C ALA A 24 -7.27 -0.15 -13.20
N SER A 25 -5.96 -0.36 -13.37
CA SER A 25 -4.95 -0.01 -12.38
C SER A 25 -5.12 1.46 -12.00
N ILE A 26 -5.38 1.72 -10.72
CA ILE A 26 -5.55 3.09 -10.19
C ILE A 26 -4.29 3.90 -10.53
N SER A 27 -4.48 5.07 -11.13
CA SER A 27 -3.38 5.99 -11.38
C SER A 27 -3.03 6.77 -10.12
N PHE A 28 -1.92 6.41 -9.49
CA PHE A 28 -1.34 7.13 -8.34
C PHE A 28 -0.37 8.25 -8.73
N ASN A 29 0.00 8.31 -10.02
CA ASN A 29 0.94 9.32 -10.54
C ASN A 29 0.23 10.55 -11.10
N ASP A 30 -1.08 10.48 -11.31
CA ASP A 30 -1.89 11.62 -11.75
C ASP A 30 -2.09 12.60 -10.59
N ARG A 31 -1.24 13.63 -10.55
CA ARG A 31 -1.29 14.69 -9.54
C ARG A 31 -2.04 15.91 -10.08
N PRO A 32 -2.93 16.52 -9.28
CA PRO A 32 -3.53 17.80 -9.67
C PRO A 32 -2.43 18.85 -9.88
N THR A 33 -2.39 19.45 -11.07
CA THR A 33 -1.39 20.44 -11.50
C THR A 33 -1.45 21.74 -10.69
N HIS A 34 -2.60 22.04 -10.07
CA HIS A 34 -2.82 23.25 -9.28
C HIS A 34 -3.45 22.93 -7.92
N PRO A 35 -3.09 23.66 -6.84
CA PRO A 35 -3.64 23.47 -5.50
C PRO A 35 -5.16 23.65 -5.44
N THR A 36 -5.71 24.51 -6.30
CA THR A 36 -7.15 24.77 -6.43
C THR A 36 -7.95 23.57 -6.94
N LYS A 37 -7.27 22.55 -7.48
CA LYS A 37 -7.87 21.30 -7.94
C LYS A 37 -7.86 20.20 -6.86
N ILE A 38 -7.34 20.49 -5.66
CA ILE A 38 -7.40 19.58 -4.51
C ILE A 38 -8.83 19.60 -3.97
N ILE A 39 -9.46 18.43 -3.93
CA ILE A 39 -10.84 18.28 -3.46
C ILE A 39 -10.81 18.14 -1.93
N SER A 40 -11.56 18.99 -1.23
CA SER A 40 -11.73 18.88 0.22
C SER A 40 -12.58 17.65 0.59
N LEU A 41 -12.23 16.97 1.68
CA LEU A 41 -13.03 15.86 2.18
C LEU A 41 -14.41 16.33 2.68
N PRO A 42 -15.46 15.53 2.45
CA PRO A 42 -16.76 15.72 3.09
C PRO A 42 -16.64 15.72 4.61
N LYS A 43 -17.38 16.61 5.27
CA LYS A 43 -17.48 16.71 6.73
C LYS A 43 -18.88 16.37 7.22
N ASN A 44 -19.06 16.26 8.53
CA ASN A 44 -20.37 15.94 9.10
C ASN A 44 -21.29 17.16 9.17
N GLU A 45 -20.72 18.37 9.11
CA GLU A 45 -21.40 19.66 9.26
C GLU A 45 -21.82 20.27 7.91
N ASP A 46 -21.57 19.53 6.83
CA ASP A 46 -21.22 20.06 5.51
C ASP A 46 -22.41 20.34 4.59
N GLU A 47 -23.52 20.95 5.01
CA GLU A 47 -24.76 21.18 4.21
C GLU A 47 -25.17 20.06 3.22
N VAL A 48 -26.26 20.21 2.46
CA VAL A 48 -26.65 19.16 1.49
C VAL A 48 -26.01 19.41 0.13
N GLU A 49 -26.03 20.66 -0.32
CA GLU A 49 -25.48 21.06 -1.61
C GLU A 49 -23.96 20.93 -1.64
N THR A 50 -23.27 21.44 -0.61
CA THR A 50 -21.81 21.30 -0.48
C THR A 50 -21.39 19.82 -0.44
N LEU A 51 -22.15 18.98 0.28
CA LEU A 51 -21.90 17.55 0.32
C LEU A 51 -22.06 16.90 -1.06
N LEU A 52 -23.11 17.24 -1.80
CA LEU A 52 -23.35 16.76 -3.15
C LEU A 52 -22.22 17.17 -4.11
N GLU A 53 -21.79 18.42 -4.07
CA GLU A 53 -20.71 18.93 -4.91
C GLU A 53 -19.39 18.21 -4.64
N LYS A 54 -18.97 18.12 -3.38
CA LYS A 54 -17.74 17.41 -3.00
C LYS A 54 -17.82 15.94 -3.39
N THR A 55 -18.95 15.29 -3.13
CA THR A 55 -19.11 13.86 -3.41
C THR A 55 -19.18 13.56 -4.90
N SER A 56 -19.80 14.44 -5.69
CA SER A 56 -19.79 14.35 -7.16
C SER A 56 -18.37 14.46 -7.68
N ALA A 57 -17.61 15.48 -7.24
CA ALA A 57 -16.21 15.65 -7.66
C ALA A 57 -15.35 14.43 -7.31
N LEU A 58 -15.55 13.82 -6.14
CA LEU A 58 -14.86 12.59 -5.74
C LEU A 58 -15.29 11.39 -6.59
N ALA A 59 -16.57 11.23 -6.88
CA ALA A 59 -17.07 10.19 -7.78
C ALA A 59 -16.51 10.34 -9.20
N ASP A 60 -16.35 11.57 -9.68
CA ASP A 60 -15.73 11.86 -10.98
C ASP A 60 -14.26 11.43 -10.98
N VAL A 61 -13.49 11.71 -9.92
CA VAL A 61 -12.10 11.23 -9.79
C VAL A 61 -12.03 9.70 -9.89
N VAL A 62 -12.91 8.99 -9.17
CA VAL A 62 -12.96 7.52 -9.22
C VAL A 62 -13.34 7.01 -10.60
N SER A 63 -14.31 7.64 -11.27
CA SER A 63 -14.79 7.24 -12.59
C SER A 63 -13.70 7.37 -13.66
N HIS A 64 -12.74 8.27 -13.47
CA HIS A 64 -11.55 8.41 -14.33
C HIS A 64 -10.36 7.56 -13.89
N ASN A 65 -10.54 6.62 -12.96
CA ASN A 65 -9.47 5.77 -12.41
C ASN A 65 -8.28 6.52 -11.79
N ARG A 66 -8.55 7.72 -11.26
CA ARG A 66 -7.57 8.52 -10.52
C ARG A 66 -7.62 8.20 -9.03
N SER A 67 -6.49 8.38 -8.34
CA SER A 67 -6.43 8.19 -6.89
C SER A 67 -7.15 9.31 -6.13
N LEU A 68 -8.13 8.95 -5.31
CA LEU A 68 -8.76 9.87 -4.36
C LEU A 68 -7.76 10.37 -3.33
N ALA A 69 -6.84 9.53 -2.85
CA ALA A 69 -5.84 9.94 -1.89
C ALA A 69 -4.96 11.07 -2.45
N VAL A 70 -4.52 10.96 -3.71
CA VAL A 70 -3.73 12.02 -4.36
C VAL A 70 -4.55 13.29 -4.58
N HIS A 71 -5.78 13.17 -5.09
CA HIS A 71 -6.65 14.31 -5.37
C HIS A 71 -7.21 15.01 -4.12
N THR A 72 -7.13 14.38 -2.96
CA THR A 72 -7.45 14.98 -1.65
C THR A 72 -6.20 15.33 -0.85
N ALA A 73 -5.02 15.31 -1.48
CA ALA A 73 -3.73 15.59 -0.86
C ALA A 73 -3.48 14.77 0.42
N PHE A 74 -3.92 13.52 0.44
CA PHE A 74 -3.78 12.57 1.54
C PHE A 74 -4.44 13.04 2.86
N ALA A 75 -5.41 13.95 2.78
CA ALA A 75 -6.04 14.59 3.94
C ALA A 75 -6.76 13.59 4.87
N ALA A 76 -7.18 12.43 4.37
CA ALA A 76 -7.88 11.43 5.17
C ALA A 76 -6.93 10.54 5.98
N THR A 77 -5.62 10.72 5.81
CA THR A 77 -4.60 9.79 6.30
C THR A 77 -3.86 10.38 7.48
N PRO A 78 -3.38 9.57 8.45
CA PRO A 78 -2.72 10.08 9.65
C PRO A 78 -1.49 10.94 9.35
N ASN A 79 -0.78 10.60 8.26
CA ASN A 79 0.41 11.31 7.78
C ASN A 79 0.16 11.84 6.36
N PRO A 80 -0.30 13.10 6.22
CA PRO A 80 -0.49 13.72 4.90
C PRO A 80 0.83 13.89 4.14
N LYS A 81 1.94 14.11 4.86
CA LYS A 81 3.28 14.08 4.28
C LYS A 81 3.69 12.62 4.07
N ARG A 82 3.74 12.20 2.81
CA ARG A 82 4.04 10.83 2.36
C ARG A 82 5.52 10.59 2.04
N ASP A 83 6.39 11.50 2.44
CA ASP A 83 7.83 11.35 2.26
C ASP A 83 8.46 10.71 3.51
N PRO A 84 8.94 9.46 3.43
CA PRO A 84 9.56 8.78 4.57
C PRO A 84 10.84 9.49 5.05
N ILE A 85 11.56 10.21 4.17
CA ILE A 85 12.75 10.97 4.55
C ILE A 85 12.35 12.18 5.37
N ALA A 86 11.37 12.98 4.92
CA ALA A 86 10.85 14.09 5.73
C ALA A 86 10.27 13.66 7.08
N ILE A 87 9.64 12.47 7.16
CA ILE A 87 9.20 11.90 8.45
C ILE A 87 10.41 11.55 9.31
N ALA A 88 11.40 10.85 8.76
CA ALA A 88 12.61 10.49 9.47
C ALA A 88 13.38 11.72 9.96
N LYS A 89 13.52 12.77 9.14
CA LYS A 89 14.18 14.05 9.49
C LYS A 89 13.53 14.72 10.72
N LYS A 90 12.22 14.59 10.92
CA LYS A 90 11.52 15.17 12.08
C LYS A 90 11.76 14.43 13.40
N GLU A 91 11.98 13.11 13.33
CA GLU A 91 12.17 12.25 14.50
C GLU A 91 13.65 11.98 14.82
N ALA A 92 14.54 12.34 13.89
CA ALA A 92 15.97 12.10 13.99
C ALA A 92 16.64 12.98 15.04
N ASP A 93 17.67 12.43 15.67
CA ASP A 93 18.56 13.19 16.54
C ASP A 93 19.53 14.08 15.74
N VAL A 94 20.10 15.09 16.37
CA VAL A 94 21.03 16.06 15.76
C VAL A 94 22.19 15.35 15.05
N ARG A 95 22.78 14.34 15.69
CA ARG A 95 23.89 13.57 15.09
C ARG A 95 23.49 12.76 13.87
N GLU A 96 22.25 12.26 13.86
CA GLU A 96 21.71 11.51 12.72
C GLU A 96 21.47 12.46 11.53
N LEU A 97 20.93 13.65 11.80
CA LEU A 97 20.72 14.70 10.81
C LEU A 97 22.02 15.25 10.22
N GLU A 98 23.02 15.54 11.06
CA GLU A 98 24.34 16.01 10.62
C GLU A 98 25.02 14.97 9.72
N MET A 99 24.99 13.70 10.11
CA MET A 99 25.61 12.63 9.33
C MET A 99 24.87 12.39 8.02
N TYR A 100 23.53 12.44 8.03
CA TYR A 100 22.75 12.35 6.80
C TYR A 100 22.98 13.56 5.87
N GLY A 101 23.06 14.77 6.41
CA GLY A 101 23.37 15.97 5.63
C GLY A 101 24.73 15.85 4.92
N ARG A 102 25.77 15.44 5.65
CA ARG A 102 27.08 15.17 5.05
C ARG A 102 27.05 14.08 3.98
N PHE A 103 26.20 13.07 4.17
CA PHE A 103 26.03 11.99 3.21
C PHE A 103 25.30 12.46 1.94
N GLU A 104 24.33 13.36 2.10
CA GLU A 104 23.63 14.05 1.01
C GLU A 104 24.58 14.98 0.24
N ASP A 105 25.48 15.71 0.93
CA ASP A 105 26.48 16.60 0.33
C ASP A 105 27.52 15.88 -0.54
N ILE A 106 27.74 14.58 -0.32
CA ILE A 106 28.68 13.73 -1.07
C ILE A 106 27.97 12.77 -2.04
N ASP A 107 26.77 13.14 -2.49
CA ASP A 107 25.96 12.38 -3.45
C ASP A 107 25.68 10.93 -3.01
N TYR A 108 25.48 10.72 -1.70
CA TYR A 108 25.21 9.42 -1.10
C TYR A 108 26.32 8.38 -1.33
N GLN A 109 27.57 8.84 -1.50
CA GLN A 109 28.73 7.95 -1.60
C GLN A 109 29.59 8.05 -0.34
N LEU A 110 29.73 6.94 0.38
CA LEU A 110 30.62 6.90 1.54
C LEU A 110 32.08 7.09 1.12
N PRO A 111 32.89 7.79 1.92
CA PRO A 111 34.32 7.89 1.69
C PRO A 111 34.97 6.50 1.63
N PRO A 112 36.06 6.31 0.85
CA PRO A 112 36.76 5.03 0.77
C PRO A 112 37.23 4.47 2.12
N THR A 113 37.41 5.34 3.12
CA THR A 113 37.77 4.99 4.49
C THR A 113 36.63 4.34 5.29
N MET A 114 35.39 4.42 4.81
CA MET A 114 34.19 3.82 5.43
C MET A 114 33.64 2.66 4.59
N ARG A 115 34.52 1.87 3.94
CA ARG A 115 34.10 0.64 3.27
C ARG A 115 33.84 -0.46 4.30
N LEU A 116 32.84 -1.29 4.00
CA LEU A 116 32.47 -2.47 4.78
C LEU A 116 32.63 -3.72 3.91
N ASP A 117 33.40 -4.70 4.38
CA ASP A 117 33.49 -6.04 3.81
C ASP A 117 32.54 -6.96 4.59
N VAL A 118 31.36 -7.24 4.02
CA VAL A 118 30.29 -8.02 4.68
C VAL A 118 30.77 -9.40 5.16
N LEU A 119 31.77 -10.00 4.50
CA LEU A 119 32.26 -11.33 4.86
C LEU A 119 33.32 -11.29 5.97
N LYS A 120 34.05 -10.19 6.13
CA LYS A 120 35.17 -10.06 7.09
C LYS A 120 34.82 -9.23 8.31
N ASP A 121 34.03 -8.18 8.11
CA ASP A 121 33.68 -7.21 9.14
C ASP A 121 32.47 -7.71 9.92
N VAL A 122 32.66 -8.82 10.61
CA VAL A 122 31.65 -9.52 11.41
C VAL A 122 32.09 -9.61 12.86
N LYS A 123 31.11 -9.53 13.77
CA LYS A 123 31.32 -9.78 15.20
C LYS A 123 30.24 -10.74 15.73
N PRO A 124 30.63 -11.89 16.28
CA PRO A 124 29.69 -12.82 16.93
C PRO A 124 28.90 -12.16 18.07
N LEU A 125 27.64 -12.54 18.19
CA LEU A 125 26.66 -11.96 19.13
C LEU A 125 26.38 -12.84 20.35
N ASP A 126 27.34 -13.69 20.74
CA ASP A 126 27.17 -14.80 21.70
C ASP A 126 26.66 -14.40 23.09
N ARG A 127 26.77 -13.10 23.44
CA ARG A 127 26.40 -12.58 24.77
C ARG A 127 25.33 -11.48 24.74
N GLU A 128 24.76 -11.17 23.58
CA GLU A 128 23.79 -10.09 23.50
C GLU A 128 22.37 -10.51 23.88
N ASN A 129 21.66 -9.57 24.51
CA ASN A 129 20.25 -9.75 24.83
C ASN A 129 19.43 -9.89 23.55
N ARG A 130 18.37 -10.71 23.58
CA ARG A 130 17.46 -10.95 22.44
C ARG A 130 16.99 -9.65 21.77
N LYS A 131 16.66 -8.64 22.57
CA LYS A 131 16.22 -7.32 22.09
C LYS A 131 17.28 -6.58 21.26
N THR A 132 18.56 -6.72 21.62
CA THR A 132 19.65 -6.08 20.87
C THR A 132 19.89 -6.81 19.56
N ALA A 133 19.87 -8.15 19.58
CA ALA A 133 19.95 -8.97 18.38
C ALA A 133 18.81 -8.66 17.39
N GLU A 134 17.57 -8.56 17.87
CA GLU A 134 16.41 -8.14 17.05
C GLU A 134 16.61 -6.75 16.43
N ARG A 135 17.16 -5.81 17.20
CA ARG A 135 17.47 -4.45 16.71
C ARG A 135 18.56 -4.46 15.63
N TYR A 136 19.61 -5.25 15.81
CA TYR A 136 20.68 -5.35 14.82
C TYR A 136 20.22 -6.04 13.55
N GLU A 137 19.36 -7.04 13.66
CA GLU A 137 18.71 -7.64 12.50
C GLU A 137 17.93 -6.60 11.70
N ASP A 138 17.15 -5.76 12.38
CA ASP A 138 16.40 -4.66 11.78
C ASP A 138 17.31 -3.65 11.05
N MET A 139 18.51 -3.40 11.60
CA MET A 139 19.52 -2.50 11.06
C MET A 139 20.34 -3.12 9.92
N ALA A 140 20.41 -4.45 9.81
CA ALA A 140 21.25 -5.13 8.84
C ALA A 140 20.90 -4.73 7.39
N SER A 141 19.61 -4.70 7.05
CA SER A 141 19.18 -4.20 5.73
C SER A 141 19.48 -2.72 5.51
N CYS A 142 19.59 -1.92 6.58
CA CYS A 142 19.94 -0.51 6.48
C CYS A 142 21.45 -0.32 6.21
N VAL A 143 22.28 -1.26 6.67
CA VAL A 143 23.71 -1.29 6.33
C VAL A 143 23.88 -1.53 4.84
N ASP A 144 23.12 -2.45 4.24
CA ASP A 144 23.13 -2.66 2.79
C ASP A 144 22.79 -1.38 2.02
N GLU A 145 21.76 -0.63 2.44
CA GLU A 145 21.38 0.64 1.81
C GLU A 145 22.47 1.73 1.96
N VAL A 146 23.13 1.80 3.12
CA VAL A 146 24.11 2.86 3.42
C VAL A 146 25.48 2.59 2.79
N PHE A 147 25.94 1.34 2.81
CA PHE A 147 27.27 0.95 2.33
C PHE A 147 27.26 0.43 0.89
N GLY A 148 26.08 0.29 0.27
CA GLY A 148 25.93 -0.29 -1.05
C GLY A 148 26.31 -1.78 -1.10
N THR A 149 26.16 -2.47 0.04
CA THR A 149 26.46 -3.90 0.17
C THR A 149 25.20 -4.75 -0.03
N ARG A 150 25.37 -6.08 -0.02
CA ARG A 150 24.24 -7.02 -0.05
C ARG A 150 24.46 -8.14 0.95
N GLY A 151 23.43 -8.41 1.76
CA GLY A 151 23.43 -9.52 2.69
C GLY A 151 24.14 -9.20 4.00
N ALA A 152 24.22 -7.92 4.39
CA ALA A 152 24.64 -7.57 5.73
C ALA A 152 23.76 -8.29 6.76
N THR A 153 24.38 -8.71 7.85
CA THR A 153 23.76 -9.43 8.96
C THR A 153 23.85 -8.60 10.25
N LYS A 154 23.16 -9.04 11.29
CA LYS A 154 23.30 -8.47 12.64
C LYS A 154 24.75 -8.48 13.17
N GLU A 155 25.59 -9.42 12.74
CA GLU A 155 27.00 -9.49 13.14
C GLU A 155 27.84 -8.37 12.51
N ASN A 156 27.49 -7.97 11.28
CA ASN A 156 28.09 -6.79 10.66
C ASN A 156 27.70 -5.51 11.40
N VAL A 157 26.43 -5.40 11.81
CA VAL A 157 25.97 -4.26 12.61
C VAL A 157 26.72 -4.20 13.94
N ALA A 158 26.89 -5.35 14.61
CA ALA A 158 27.65 -5.44 15.86
C ALA A 158 29.10 -4.97 15.68
N TRP A 159 29.74 -5.35 14.57
CA TRP A 159 31.08 -4.88 14.22
C TRP A 159 31.11 -3.36 13.96
N ILE A 160 30.14 -2.79 13.24
CA ILE A 160 30.01 -1.34 12.99
C ILE A 160 29.87 -0.56 14.30
N VAL A 161 29.07 -1.06 15.23
CA VAL A 161 28.86 -0.40 16.54
C VAL A 161 30.17 -0.27 17.32
N GLU A 162 31.07 -1.25 17.20
CA GLU A 162 32.35 -1.24 17.89
C GLU A 162 33.44 -0.47 17.13
N ASN A 163 33.60 -0.74 15.84
CA ASN A 163 34.73 -0.31 15.03
C ASN A 163 34.46 0.94 14.18
N MET A 164 33.20 1.20 13.83
CA MET A 164 32.80 2.28 12.92
C MET A 164 31.70 3.17 13.51
N LYS A 165 31.94 3.63 14.75
CA LYS A 165 31.00 4.48 15.52
C LYS A 165 30.56 5.75 14.79
N VAL A 166 31.39 6.26 13.87
CA VAL A 166 31.09 7.46 13.07
C VAL A 166 29.99 7.21 12.04
N ALA A 167 29.89 5.99 11.50
CA ALA A 167 28.84 5.63 10.52
C ALA A 167 27.51 5.23 11.20
N LEU A 168 27.55 4.90 12.49
CA LEU A 168 26.37 4.43 13.24
C LEU A 168 25.17 5.39 13.22
N PRO A 169 25.32 6.72 13.34
CA PRO A 169 24.21 7.66 13.21
C PRO A 169 23.50 7.58 11.85
N LEU A 170 24.26 7.35 10.77
CA LEU A 170 23.69 7.22 9.42
C LEU A 170 22.85 5.95 9.30
N VAL A 171 23.36 4.81 9.78
CA VAL A 171 22.61 3.54 9.79
C VAL A 171 21.33 3.67 10.62
N LYS A 172 21.40 4.35 11.77
CA LYS A 172 20.21 4.63 12.59
C LYS A 172 19.21 5.54 11.88
N PHE A 173 19.68 6.54 11.12
CA PHE A 173 18.81 7.39 10.31
C PHE A 173 18.06 6.56 9.25
N TYR A 174 18.75 5.67 8.55
CA TYR A 174 18.11 4.76 7.58
C TYR A 174 17.13 3.79 8.23
N LEU A 175 17.40 3.33 9.45
CA LEU A 175 16.41 2.57 10.23
C LEU A 175 15.12 3.37 10.48
N ARG A 176 15.22 4.70 10.70
CA ARG A 176 14.04 5.56 10.81
C ARG A 176 13.31 5.69 9.49
N ILE A 177 14.02 5.85 8.36
CA ILE A 177 13.39 5.85 7.03
C ILE A 177 12.62 4.54 6.82
N LYS A 178 13.24 3.38 7.14
CA LYS A 178 12.61 2.06 7.03
C LYS A 178 11.34 1.97 7.90
N ARG A 179 11.38 2.47 9.13
CA ARG A 179 10.21 2.54 10.02
C ARG A 179 9.14 3.48 9.49
N ALA A 180 9.52 4.64 8.97
CA ALA A 180 8.59 5.58 8.35
C ALA A 180 7.90 4.96 7.12
N ARG A 181 8.65 4.26 6.25
CA ARG A 181 8.09 3.49 5.11
C ARG A 181 7.07 2.46 5.59
N ARG A 182 7.41 1.67 6.62
CA ARG A 182 6.52 0.67 7.22
C ARG A 182 5.25 1.30 7.84
N ASN A 183 5.39 2.42 8.55
CA ASN A 183 4.25 3.13 9.14
C ASN A 183 3.33 3.72 8.06
N LEU A 184 3.91 4.21 6.97
CA LEU A 184 3.18 4.72 5.80
C LEU A 184 2.42 3.64 5.03
N SER A 185 2.81 2.36 5.15
CA SER A 185 2.07 1.19 4.66
C SER A 185 1.24 0.50 5.76
N GLY A 186 1.10 1.12 6.94
CA GLY A 186 0.28 0.58 8.03
C GLY A 186 0.81 -0.73 8.61
N GLY A 187 2.11 -1.00 8.45
CA GLY A 187 2.74 -2.25 8.86
C GLY A 187 2.48 -3.42 7.92
N GLN A 188 1.77 -3.22 6.81
CA GLN A 188 1.49 -4.27 5.84
C GLN A 188 2.54 -4.26 4.73
N GLU A 189 2.94 -5.45 4.28
CA GLU A 189 3.84 -5.66 3.14
C GLU A 189 3.07 -5.80 1.81
N SER A 190 1.78 -6.16 1.88
CA SER A 190 0.93 -6.38 0.71
C SER A 190 0.43 -5.11 0.04
N LEU A 191 0.45 -3.98 0.75
CA LEU A 191 0.02 -2.68 0.24
C LEU A 191 1.18 -1.71 0.15
N SER A 192 1.27 -1.05 -1.00
CA SER A 192 2.02 0.20 -1.09
C SER A 192 1.39 1.27 -0.20
N SER A 193 2.20 2.28 0.15
CA SER A 193 1.71 3.42 0.95
C SER A 193 0.52 4.12 0.29
N ASN A 194 0.54 4.27 -1.03
CA ASN A 194 -0.51 4.95 -1.78
C ASN A 194 -1.81 4.13 -1.82
N GLU A 195 -1.72 2.81 -1.94
CA GLU A 195 -2.89 1.93 -1.88
C GLU A 195 -3.56 1.99 -0.50
N LEU A 196 -2.77 1.94 0.59
CA LEU A 196 -3.34 2.11 1.92
C LEU A 196 -4.00 3.49 2.10
N ALA A 197 -3.37 4.53 1.55
CA ALA A 197 -3.93 5.88 1.58
C ALA A 197 -5.28 5.96 0.86
N GLU A 198 -5.38 5.34 -0.31
CA GLU A 198 -6.60 5.27 -1.11
C GLU A 198 -7.71 4.59 -0.32
N TYR A 199 -7.42 3.42 0.26
CA TYR A 199 -8.37 2.68 1.07
C TYR A 199 -8.86 3.49 2.28
N GLN A 200 -7.96 4.14 3.01
CA GLN A 200 -8.31 5.00 4.15
C GLN A 200 -9.18 6.19 3.70
N THR A 201 -8.86 6.80 2.57
CA THR A 201 -9.58 7.94 2.02
C THR A 201 -11.00 7.57 1.63
N VAL A 202 -11.18 6.49 0.86
CA VAL A 202 -12.50 5.98 0.47
C VAL A 202 -13.33 5.64 1.71
N ARG A 203 -12.75 4.90 2.67
CA ARG A 203 -13.44 4.50 3.90
C ARG A 203 -13.91 5.71 4.71
N LYS A 204 -13.08 6.76 4.82
CA LYS A 204 -13.42 8.00 5.54
C LYS A 204 -14.58 8.74 4.86
N ILE A 205 -14.51 8.94 3.55
CA ILE A 205 -15.57 9.61 2.77
C ILE A 205 -16.90 8.88 2.97
N ARG A 206 -16.91 7.57 2.77
CA ARG A 206 -18.14 6.76 2.89
C ARG A 206 -18.71 6.74 4.29
N SER A 207 -17.86 6.75 5.33
CA SER A 207 -18.31 6.88 6.71
C SER A 207 -19.08 8.18 6.94
N VAL A 208 -18.61 9.30 6.38
CA VAL A 208 -19.31 10.59 6.49
C VAL A 208 -20.64 10.55 5.73
N LEU A 209 -20.64 10.01 4.50
CA LEU A 209 -21.86 9.85 3.71
C LEU A 209 -22.92 9.01 4.41
N GLY A 210 -22.53 7.87 4.99
CA GLY A 210 -23.45 7.00 5.73
C GLY A 210 -24.13 7.72 6.90
N VAL A 211 -23.34 8.48 7.69
CA VAL A 211 -23.88 9.27 8.80
C VAL A 211 -24.84 10.35 8.29
N ARG A 212 -24.49 11.06 7.21
CA ARG A 212 -25.34 12.14 6.65
C ARG A 212 -26.65 11.59 6.10
N MET A 213 -26.62 10.50 5.34
CA MET A 213 -27.81 9.85 4.79
C MET A 213 -28.75 9.31 5.88
N GLN A 214 -28.22 8.89 7.04
CA GLN A 214 -29.04 8.41 8.16
C GLN A 214 -29.64 9.56 9.00
N LYS A 215 -28.89 10.65 9.21
CA LYS A 215 -29.30 11.73 10.13
C LYS A 215 -30.19 12.79 9.48
N PHE A 216 -30.02 13.07 8.19
CA PHE A 216 -30.74 14.15 7.52
C PHE A 216 -31.92 13.64 6.72
N ARG A 217 -33.08 14.30 6.90
CA ARG A 217 -34.18 14.22 5.94
C ARG A 217 -33.78 15.04 4.72
N MET A 218 -33.25 14.36 3.72
CA MET A 218 -32.87 14.95 2.45
C MET A 218 -34.03 14.85 1.47
N GLU A 219 -34.11 15.77 0.52
CA GLU A 219 -35.03 15.61 -0.60
C GLU A 219 -34.71 14.33 -1.38
N LYS A 220 -35.76 13.64 -1.85
CA LYS A 220 -35.62 12.34 -2.55
C LYS A 220 -34.69 12.41 -3.77
N ALA A 221 -34.53 13.58 -4.40
CA ALA A 221 -33.63 13.77 -5.53
C ALA A 221 -32.17 13.80 -5.08
N SER A 222 -31.84 14.60 -4.07
CA SER A 222 -30.51 14.71 -3.46
C SER A 222 -30.05 13.39 -2.85
N GLU A 223 -30.94 12.68 -2.17
CA GLU A 223 -30.65 11.36 -1.61
C GLU A 223 -30.30 10.35 -2.72
N ARG A 224 -31.09 10.31 -3.81
CA ARG A 224 -30.82 9.43 -4.96
C ARG A 224 -29.46 9.72 -5.59
N ARG A 225 -29.09 10.99 -5.75
CA ARG A 225 -27.77 11.39 -6.28
C ARG A 225 -26.62 10.94 -5.37
N LEU A 226 -26.71 11.20 -4.07
CA LEU A 226 -25.69 10.75 -3.11
C LEU A 226 -25.51 9.23 -3.09
N ARG A 227 -26.62 8.47 -3.15
CA ARG A 227 -26.55 7.01 -3.27
C ARG A 227 -25.84 6.58 -4.55
N GLY A 228 -26.11 7.25 -5.68
CA GLY A 228 -25.39 7.01 -6.93
C GLY A 228 -23.88 7.20 -6.81
N TYR A 229 -23.45 8.30 -6.17
CA TYR A 229 -22.04 8.53 -5.91
C TYR A 229 -21.43 7.53 -4.90
N ASP A 230 -22.17 7.14 -3.85
CA ASP A 230 -21.70 6.13 -2.88
C ASP A 230 -21.48 4.76 -3.54
N VAL A 231 -22.27 4.38 -4.55
CA VAL A 231 -22.05 3.13 -5.30
C VAL A 231 -20.70 3.14 -6.01
N VAL A 232 -20.31 4.26 -6.62
CA VAL A 232 -19.00 4.41 -7.27
C VAL A 232 -17.88 4.28 -6.24
N LEU A 233 -18.02 4.93 -5.08
CA LEU A 233 -17.06 4.84 -3.98
C LEU A 233 -16.99 3.43 -3.35
N LEU A 234 -18.14 2.75 -3.21
CA LEU A 234 -18.23 1.37 -2.71
C LEU A 234 -17.47 0.41 -3.63
N ARG A 235 -17.64 0.55 -4.95
CA ARG A 235 -16.89 -0.23 -5.91
C ARG A 235 -15.38 -0.06 -5.69
N ARG A 236 -14.89 1.18 -5.61
CA ARG A 236 -13.47 1.46 -5.35
C ARG A 236 -13.01 0.86 -4.01
N GLN A 237 -13.82 0.94 -2.96
CA GLN A 237 -13.49 0.32 -1.68
C GLN A 237 -13.32 -1.21 -1.80
N ASN A 238 -14.20 -1.87 -2.54
CA ASN A 238 -14.17 -3.32 -2.72
C ASN A 238 -12.94 -3.75 -3.53
N GLU A 239 -12.56 -2.98 -4.56
CA GLU A 239 -11.31 -3.20 -5.32
C GLU A 239 -10.09 -3.14 -4.39
N MET A 240 -10.00 -2.11 -3.54
CA MET A 240 -8.92 -1.99 -2.55
C MET A 240 -8.95 -3.09 -1.48
N ALA A 241 -10.14 -3.52 -1.07
CA ALA A 241 -10.32 -4.61 -0.10
C ALA A 241 -9.89 -5.98 -0.65
N ALA A 242 -10.01 -6.21 -1.96
CA ALA A 242 -9.49 -7.42 -2.60
C ALA A 242 -7.96 -7.48 -2.52
N ILE A 243 -7.27 -6.36 -2.75
CA ILE A 243 -5.82 -6.24 -2.61
C ILE A 243 -5.40 -6.52 -1.16
N LEU A 244 -6.13 -5.96 -0.18
CA LEU A 244 -5.91 -6.21 1.25
C LEU A 244 -6.00 -7.70 1.63
N LYS A 245 -6.89 -8.46 0.97
CA LYS A 245 -7.07 -9.90 1.21
C LYS A 245 -6.04 -10.77 0.48
N GLY A 246 -5.06 -10.17 -0.20
CA GLY A 246 -4.06 -10.91 -0.97
C GLY A 246 -4.62 -11.54 -2.25
N GLN A 247 -5.85 -11.19 -2.64
CA GLN A 247 -6.47 -11.62 -3.90
C GLN A 247 -6.03 -10.70 -5.04
N ARG A 248 -4.72 -10.54 -5.24
CA ARG A 248 -4.23 -10.03 -6.53
C ARG A 248 -4.58 -11.11 -7.53
N ASP A 249 -5.43 -10.80 -8.50
CA ASP A 249 -5.77 -11.71 -9.60
C ASP A 249 -4.46 -12.22 -10.22
N GLY A 250 -4.11 -13.46 -9.89
CA GLY A 250 -2.97 -14.17 -10.43
C GLY A 250 -3.24 -14.54 -11.88
N GLY A 251 -3.20 -13.55 -12.76
CA GLY A 251 -3.09 -13.76 -14.21
C GLY A 251 -1.70 -14.26 -14.55
N GLY A 252 -1.47 -15.57 -14.43
CA GLY A 252 -0.22 -16.20 -14.82
C GLY A 252 0.15 -17.47 -14.05
N ARG A 253 -0.78 -18.42 -13.88
CA ARG A 253 -0.39 -19.82 -13.66
C ARG A 253 -0.05 -20.40 -15.04
N GLY A 254 1.25 -20.41 -15.35
CA GLY A 254 1.80 -21.29 -16.36
C GLY A 254 1.73 -22.74 -15.88
N ASP A 255 1.44 -23.61 -16.85
CA ASP A 255 1.20 -25.04 -16.76
C ASP A 255 2.16 -25.83 -15.86
N GLY A 256 1.57 -26.81 -15.19
CA GLY A 256 2.25 -27.91 -14.51
C GLY A 256 1.25 -29.04 -14.28
N SER A 257 0.76 -29.59 -15.38
CA SER A 257 -0.12 -30.76 -15.43
C SER A 257 0.60 -32.03 -14.95
N SER A 258 -0.13 -32.80 -14.14
CA SER A 258 -0.09 -34.28 -14.01
C SER A 258 1.20 -34.90 -13.44
N ASP A 259 1.21 -36.02 -12.74
CA ASP A 259 0.26 -37.14 -12.55
C ASP A 259 0.71 -37.83 -11.24
N ASP A 260 -0.19 -38.17 -10.33
CA ASP A 260 -0.78 -39.51 -10.16
C ASP A 260 -0.02 -40.37 -9.12
N GLY A 261 -0.77 -41.21 -8.41
CA GLY A 261 -0.24 -42.20 -7.47
C GLY A 261 -0.85 -42.13 -6.07
N GLY A 262 -2.12 -42.50 -5.94
CA GLY A 262 -2.68 -42.90 -4.65
C GLY A 262 -2.24 -44.31 -4.25
N GLU A 263 -1.99 -44.55 -2.96
CA GLU A 263 -2.10 -45.91 -2.41
C GLU A 263 -2.38 -45.97 -0.90
N ALA A 264 -3.47 -46.66 -0.59
CA ALA A 264 -3.78 -47.55 0.53
C ALA A 264 -3.18 -47.31 1.94
N ARG A 265 -4.06 -46.86 2.84
CA ARG A 265 -4.59 -47.63 3.99
C ARG A 265 -3.79 -48.89 4.42
N ALA A 266 -3.14 -48.83 5.59
CA ALA A 266 -2.92 -50.02 6.43
C ALA A 266 -2.96 -49.67 7.92
N LYS A 267 -3.96 -50.24 8.61
CA LYS A 267 -4.06 -50.35 10.07
C LYS A 267 -2.92 -51.25 10.57
N ARG A 268 -2.28 -50.91 11.70
CA ARG A 268 -1.71 -51.93 12.60
C ARG A 268 -1.96 -51.60 14.07
N GLN A 269 -2.48 -52.63 14.72
CA GLN A 269 -2.73 -52.77 16.15
C GLN A 269 -1.43 -52.89 16.95
N ARG A 270 -1.53 -52.44 18.21
CA ARG A 270 -0.92 -52.96 19.44
C ARG A 270 0.11 -54.08 19.30
N PHE A 271 1.28 -53.87 19.89
CA PHE A 271 1.67 -54.53 21.15
C PHE A 271 2.22 -53.46 22.10
#